data_AF-A0A699WPM8-F1
#
_entry.id   AF-A0A699WPM8-F1
#
_cell.length_a   1.000
_cell.length_b   1.000
_cell.length_c   1.000
_cell.angle_alpha   90.00
_cell.angle_beta   90.00
_cell.angle_gamma   90.00
#
_symmetry.space_group_name_H-M   'P 1'
#
loop_
_entity.id
_entity.type
_entity.pdbx_description
1 polymer ?
#
loop_
_entity_poly.entity_id
_entity_poly.type
_entity_poly.pdbx_seq_one_letter_code
_entity_poly.pdbx_strand_id
1 'polypeptide(L)'
;IISALQARTLLSHGCEGFLATIHDTTSDVPSIHDQPIVSEFPDVFPDELPGIPPVREVKFNIELIPGSEPISKAPYHMAPIELKELKDQLQELLERGFIRP
;
A
#
# COMPACT_ATOMS: atom_id res chain seq x y z
N ILE A 1 44.43 14.28 -2.33
CA ILE A 1 43.91 13.87 -1.00
C ILE A 1 44.89 14.40 0.04
N ILE A 2 44.47 15.34 0.90
CA ILE A 2 45.29 15.82 2.01
C ILE A 2 44.86 15.13 3.30
N SER A 3 45.80 14.97 4.24
CA SER A 3 45.46 14.42 5.56
C SER A 3 44.63 15.41 6.37
N ALA A 4 43.85 14.89 7.34
CA ALA A 4 43.08 15.71 8.27
C ALA A 4 43.96 16.68 9.09
N LEU A 5 45.19 16.27 9.43
CA LEU A 5 46.16 17.13 10.12
C LEU A 5 46.56 18.32 9.26
N GLN A 6 46.85 18.09 7.98
CA GLN A 6 47.19 19.15 7.02
C GLN A 6 45.99 20.08 6.77
N ALA A 7 44.79 19.53 6.63
CA ALA A 7 43.56 20.32 6.50
C ALA A 7 43.37 21.25 7.70
N ARG A 8 43.56 20.74 8.93
CA ARG A 8 43.46 21.53 10.16
C ARG A 8 44.51 22.63 10.23
N THR A 9 45.75 22.36 9.82
CA THR A 9 46.79 23.38 9.73
C THR A 9 46.42 24.48 8.75
N LEU A 10 45.93 24.13 7.55
CA LEU A 10 45.51 25.13 6.55
C LEU A 10 44.36 26.02 7.04
N LEU A 11 43.36 25.43 7.70
CA LEU A 11 42.26 26.18 8.32
C LEU A 11 42.79 27.14 9.41
N SER A 12 43.76 26.71 10.23
CA SER A 12 44.37 27.58 11.25
C SER A 12 45.21 28.73 10.68
N HIS A 13 45.62 28.65 9.41
CA HIS A 13 46.32 29.73 8.69
C HIS A 13 45.36 30.65 7.91
N GLY A 14 44.04 30.53 8.16
CA GLY A 14 43.03 31.41 7.59
C GLY A 14 42.51 30.98 6.22
N CYS A 15 42.82 29.77 5.75
CA CYS A 15 42.20 29.24 4.54
C CYS A 15 40.72 28.90 4.78
N GLU A 16 39.85 29.19 3.81
CA GLU A 16 38.45 28.76 3.83
C GLU A 16 38.33 27.28 3.45
N GLY A 17 37.54 26.53 4.21
CA GLY A 17 37.22 25.14 3.93
C GLY A 17 35.73 24.93 3.75
N PHE A 18 35.37 24.15 2.73
CA PHE A 18 34.00 23.75 2.49
C PHE A 18 33.85 22.26 2.79
N LEU A 19 32.83 21.91 3.57
CA LEU A 19 32.42 20.53 3.78
C LEU A 19 31.40 20.18 2.70
N ALA A 20 31.73 19.23 1.84
CA ALA A 20 30.77 18.63 0.93
C ALA A 20 30.41 17.23 1.44
N THR A 21 29.13 17.02 1.74
CA THR A 21 28.56 15.69 1.99
C THR A 21 27.94 15.16 0.71
N ILE A 22 28.30 13.94 0.34
CA ILE A 22 27.63 13.19 -0.73
C ILE A 22 26.55 12.35 -0.05
N HIS A 23 25.29 12.68 -0.30
CA HIS A 23 24.18 11.81 0.05
C HIS A 23 23.93 10.89 -1.13
N ASP A 24 24.00 9.58 -0.89
CA ASP A 24 23.59 8.61 -1.89
C ASP A 24 22.08 8.75 -2.12
N THR A 25 21.69 9.18 -3.33
CA THR A 25 20.30 9.32 -3.74
C THR A 25 19.77 8.06 -4.43
N THR A 26 20.53 6.95 -4.40
CA THR A 26 19.96 5.62 -4.66
C THR A 26 19.08 5.23 -3.46
N SER A 27 18.03 6.02 -3.24
CA SER A 27 17.04 5.74 -2.22
C SER A 27 16.41 4.39 -2.52
N ASP A 28 16.26 3.57 -1.48
CA ASP A 28 15.15 2.62 -1.42
C ASP A 28 13.90 3.34 -1.93
N VAL A 29 13.12 2.67 -2.78
CA VAL A 29 11.87 3.24 -3.30
C VAL A 29 11.05 3.72 -2.10
N PRO A 30 10.71 5.02 -2.00
CA PRO A 30 10.05 5.55 -0.82
C PRO A 30 8.76 4.77 -0.57
N SER A 31 8.63 4.29 0.67
CA SER A 31 7.47 3.51 1.10
C SER A 31 6.26 4.44 1.19
N ILE A 32 5.07 3.91 0.95
CA ILE A 32 3.82 4.64 1.19
C ILE A 32 3.72 5.10 2.66
N HIS A 33 4.35 4.36 3.58
CA HIS A 33 4.41 4.70 5.00
C HIS A 33 5.31 5.90 5.31
N ASP A 34 6.19 6.31 4.39
CA ASP A 34 7.02 7.52 4.54
C ASP A 34 6.20 8.79 4.28
N GLN A 35 4.99 8.65 3.74
CA GLN A 35 4.13 9.79 3.46
C GLN A 35 3.46 10.27 4.76
N PRO A 36 3.58 11.57 5.12
CA PRO A 36 3.06 12.08 6.39
C PRO A 36 1.58 11.78 6.64
N ILE A 37 0.76 11.84 5.58
CA ILE A 37 -0.67 11.56 5.67
C ILE A 37 -0.97 10.10 6.02
N VAL A 38 -0.15 9.15 5.58
CA VAL A 38 -0.34 7.73 5.87
C VAL A 38 0.02 7.45 7.32
N SER A 39 1.07 8.10 7.83
CA SER A 39 1.43 8.03 9.25
C SER A 39 0.42 8.68 10.18
N GLU A 40 -0.33 9.68 9.71
CA GLU A 40 -1.38 10.38 10.47
C GLU A 40 -2.66 9.56 10.60
N PHE A 41 -2.95 8.70 9.61
CA PHE A 41 -4.18 7.89 9.54
C PHE A 41 -3.89 6.37 9.42
N PRO A 42 -3.23 5.76 10.42
CA PRO A 42 -2.84 4.34 10.35
C PRO A 42 -4.04 3.38 10.31
N ASP A 43 -5.21 3.81 10.81
CA ASP A 43 -6.46 3.07 10.77
C ASP A 43 -7.15 3.09 9.39
N VAL A 44 -6.86 4.10 8.57
CA VAL A 44 -7.37 4.24 7.19
C VAL A 44 -6.53 3.46 6.19
N PHE A 45 -5.23 3.29 6.47
CA PHE A 45 -4.27 2.59 5.62
C PHE A 45 -3.65 1.35 6.29
N PRO A 46 -4.46 0.37 6.76
CA PRO A 46 -3.91 -0.87 7.27
C PRO A 46 -3.39 -1.75 6.13
N ASP A 47 -2.39 -2.58 6.42
CA ASP A 47 -1.86 -3.57 5.46
C ASP A 47 -2.93 -4.57 5.01
N GLU A 48 -3.90 -4.85 5.89
CA GLU A 48 -5.04 -5.70 5.63
C GLU A 48 -6.37 -5.05 6.05
N LEU A 49 -7.43 -5.28 5.27
CA LEU A 49 -8.75 -4.75 5.59
C LEU A 49 -9.35 -5.43 6.83
N PRO A 50 -9.94 -4.68 7.78
CA PRO A 50 -10.45 -5.19 9.05
C PRO A 50 -11.74 -6.03 8.94
N GLY A 51 -12.09 -6.51 7.75
CA GLY A 51 -13.34 -7.22 7.47
C GLY A 51 -14.48 -6.30 7.04
N ILE A 52 -15.72 -6.80 7.12
CA ILE A 52 -16.91 -6.06 6.66
C ILE A 52 -17.00 -4.72 7.42
N PRO A 53 -17.25 -3.60 6.73
CA PRO A 53 -17.52 -2.35 7.41
C PRO A 53 -18.63 -2.49 8.45
N PRO A 54 -18.52 -1.82 9.62
CA PRO A 54 -19.58 -1.79 10.59
C PRO A 54 -20.89 -1.29 9.98
N VAL A 55 -22.01 -1.64 10.61
CA VAL A 55 -23.35 -1.20 10.17
C VAL A 55 -23.35 0.31 10.04
N ARG A 56 -23.51 0.80 8.80
CA ARG A 56 -23.63 2.22 8.51
C ARG A 56 -25.07 2.66 8.73
N GLU A 57 -25.26 3.92 9.12
CA GLU A 57 -26.60 4.52 9.25
C GLU A 57 -27.37 4.51 7.93
N VAL A 58 -26.64 4.60 6.81
CA VAL A 58 -27.19 4.53 5.46
C VAL A 58 -27.03 3.11 4.91
N LYS A 59 -28.15 2.49 4.54
CA LYS A 59 -28.15 1.22 3.79
C LYS A 59 -27.87 1.49 2.32
N PHE A 60 -26.93 0.76 1.75
CA PHE A 60 -26.77 0.71 0.29
C PHE A 60 -27.87 -0.19 -0.28
N ASN A 61 -28.78 0.39 -1.07
CA ASN A 61 -29.81 -0.35 -1.79
C ASN A 61 -29.44 -0.39 -3.27
N ILE A 62 -29.66 -1.54 -3.91
CA ILE A 62 -29.56 -1.66 -5.37
C ILE A 62 -30.96 -1.43 -5.93
N GLU A 63 -31.17 -0.26 -6.51
CA GLU A 63 -32.43 0.06 -7.18
C GLU A 63 -32.48 -0.61 -8.55
N LEU A 64 -33.53 -1.38 -8.80
CA LEU A 64 -33.75 -2.04 -10.08
C LEU A 64 -34.66 -1.19 -10.96
N ILE A 65 -34.38 -1.17 -12.26
CA ILE A 65 -35.30 -0.61 -13.24
C ILE A 65 -36.58 -1.45 -13.24
N PRO A 66 -37.79 -0.85 -13.20
CA PRO A 66 -39.04 -1.61 -13.24
C PRO A 66 -39.07 -2.60 -14.41
N GLY A 67 -39.41 -3.86 -14.13
CA GLY A 67 -39.42 -4.94 -15.12
C GLY A 67 -38.08 -5.68 -15.29
N SER A 68 -37.05 -5.35 -14.51
CA SER A 68 -35.81 -6.14 -14.46
C SER A 68 -36.05 -7.50 -13.82
N GLU A 69 -35.53 -8.55 -14.45
CA GLU A 69 -35.56 -9.92 -13.95
C GLU A 69 -34.16 -10.39 -13.49
N PRO A 70 -34.07 -11.31 -12.51
CA PRO A 70 -32.78 -11.89 -12.11
C PRO A 70 -32.07 -12.57 -13.27
N ILE A 71 -30.76 -12.36 -13.36
CA ILE A 71 -29.92 -13.00 -14.37
C ILE A 71 -29.35 -14.30 -13.81
N SER A 72 -29.52 -15.39 -14.55
CA SER A 72 -28.83 -16.66 -14.30
C SER A 72 -28.00 -17.03 -15.53
N LYS A 73 -26.69 -17.11 -15.36
CA LYS A 73 -25.73 -17.46 -16.42
C LYS A 73 -24.79 -18.53 -15.89
N ALA A 74 -24.41 -19.45 -16.78
CA ALA A 74 -23.38 -20.44 -16.45
C ALA A 74 -22.03 -19.75 -16.20
N PRO A 75 -21.23 -20.20 -15.21
CA PRO A 75 -19.86 -19.74 -15.04
C PRO A 75 -19.02 -20.02 -16.29
N TYR A 76 -18.02 -19.18 -16.54
CA TYR A 76 -17.07 -19.39 -17.63
C TYR A 76 -16.17 -20.61 -17.35
N HIS A 77 -15.76 -21.28 -18.43
CA HIS A 77 -14.73 -22.32 -18.34
C HIS A 77 -13.38 -21.70 -17.98
N MET A 78 -12.73 -22.30 -16.99
CA MET A 78 -11.42 -21.90 -16.48
C MET A 78 -10.48 -23.11 -16.47
N ALA A 79 -9.20 -22.87 -16.67
CA ALA A 79 -8.17 -23.90 -16.54
C ALA A 79 -8.03 -24.34 -15.07
N PRO A 80 -7.46 -25.53 -14.79
CA PRO A 80 -7.28 -26.01 -13.40
C PRO A 80 -6.50 -25.05 -12.49
N ILE A 81 -5.54 -24.31 -13.03
CA ILE A 81 -4.74 -23.34 -12.27
C ILE A 81 -5.57 -22.10 -11.87
N GLU A 82 -6.42 -21.61 -12.77
CA GLU A 82 -7.31 -20.48 -12.53
C GLU A 82 -8.40 -20.85 -11.51
N LEU A 83 -8.95 -22.07 -11.61
CA LEU A 83 -9.92 -22.58 -10.64
C LEU A 83 -9.34 -22.72 -9.24
N LYS A 84 -8.06 -23.11 -9.13
CA LYS A 84 -7.37 -23.17 -7.85
C LYS A 84 -7.24 -21.78 -7.24
N GLU A 85 -6.73 -20.82 -8.00
CA GLU A 85 -6.58 -19.43 -7.56
C GLU A 85 -7.92 -18.83 -7.14
N LEU A 86 -8.98 -19.01 -7.95
CA LEU A 86 -10.32 -18.54 -7.62
C LEU A 86 -10.82 -19.14 -6.31
N LYS A 87 -10.58 -20.44 -6.08
CA LYS A 87 -10.98 -21.09 -4.83
C LYS A 87 -10.24 -20.52 -3.63
N ASP A 88 -8.94 -20.29 -3.76
CA ASP A 88 -8.10 -19.74 -2.69
C ASP A 88 -8.58 -18.31 -2.32
N GLN A 89 -8.89 -17.47 -3.31
CA GLN A 89 -9.47 -16.13 -3.09
C GLN A 89 -10.86 -16.17 -2.47
N LEU A 90 -11.75 -17.06 -2.93
CA LEU A 90 -13.09 -17.20 -2.35
C LEU A 90 -13.03 -17.66 -0.89
N GLN A 91 -12.09 -18.55 -0.55
CA GLN A 91 -11.87 -19.01 0.82
C GLN A 91 -11.40 -17.86 1.71
N GLU A 92 -10.45 -17.04 1.25
CA GLU A 92 -10.01 -15.85 1.97
C GLU A 92 -11.16 -14.87 2.21
N LEU A 93 -11.99 -14.60 1.20
CA LEU A 93 -13.15 -13.71 1.33
C LEU A 93 -14.19 -14.24 2.33
N LEU A 94 -14.39 -15.56 2.38
CA LEU A 94 -15.26 -16.22 3.37
C LEU A 94 -14.71 -16.10 4.79
N GLU A 95 -13.41 -16.35 4.98
CA GLU A 95 -12.73 -16.26 6.28
C GLU A 95 -12.72 -14.82 6.82
N ARG A 96 -12.52 -13.83 5.94
CA ARG A 96 -12.64 -12.41 6.27
C ARG A 96 -14.10 -11.95 6.44
N GLY A 97 -15.07 -12.80 6.12
CA GLY A 97 -16.51 -12.54 6.26
C GLY A 97 -17.12 -11.65 5.19
N PHE A 98 -16.37 -11.26 4.15
CA PHE A 98 -16.84 -10.36 3.09
C PHE A 98 -17.97 -10.95 2.24
N ILE A 99 -18.00 -12.27 2.11
CA ILE A 99 -19.05 -13.00 1.39
C ILE A 99 -19.66 -14.09 2.28
N ARG A 100 -20.85 -14.58 1.90
CA ARG A 100 -21.57 -15.64 2.61
C ARG A 100 -22.27 -16.55 1.57
N PRO A 101 -22.43 -17.85 1.85
CA PRO A 101 -23.23 -18.75 1.01
C PRO A 101 -24.68 -18.31 0.87
#